data_AF-A0AB73NTV3-F1
#
_entry.id   AF-A0AB73NTV3-F1
#
_cell.length_a   1.000
_cell.length_b   1.000
_cell.length_c   1.000
_cell.angle_alpha   90.00
_cell.angle_beta   90.00
_cell.angle_gamma   90.00
#
_symmetry.space_group_name_H-M   'P 1'
#
loop_
_entity.id
_entity.type
_entity.pdbx_description
1 polymer ?
#
loop_
_entity_poly.entity_id
_entity_poly.type
_entity_poly.pdbx_seq_one_letter_code
_entity_poly.pdbx_strand_id
1 'polypeptide(L)'
;MPLDTNVAMTQGSIGYWLAQALTNELKKRGIEKSIVGLFTQVIVSEEDPGFKQPTKPIGPFMTKEQAEKETRMTDSIFKEDAGRGWRKVVASPKPIDIVESKVIKTLVDSDVIVIAGGGGGIPVIQTGEGLRGKEAVIDKDFASEKLAEIIDANELIILTGVANVAVHFNTPQQKELKKIDIETLEKYKDNGEFAPGSMLPKVEAALEFVKKKPNARAVITSLENLDKLLKENAGTIIYSSQNLEQKSHLVDILTYE
;
A
#
# COMPACT_ATOMS: atom_id res chain seq x y z
N MET A 1 -7.42 21.00 12.99
CA MET A 1 -7.87 20.59 11.64
C MET A 1 -8.12 19.10 11.65
N PRO A 2 -9.29 18.63 11.20
CA PRO A 2 -9.63 17.21 11.16
C PRO A 2 -8.59 16.36 10.40
N LEU A 3 -8.42 15.11 10.81
CA LEU A 3 -7.38 14.22 10.28
C LEU A 3 -7.54 13.93 8.78
N ASP A 4 -8.76 13.69 8.32
CA ASP A 4 -9.12 13.51 6.91
C ASP A 4 -8.72 14.72 6.03
N THR A 5 -8.90 15.94 6.56
CA THR A 5 -8.44 17.17 5.89
C THR A 5 -6.92 17.21 5.79
N ASN A 6 -6.19 16.78 6.84
CA ASN A 6 -4.72 16.65 6.77
C ASN A 6 -4.30 15.65 5.68
N VAL A 7 -5.02 14.53 5.53
CA VAL A 7 -4.77 13.57 4.46
C VAL A 7 -4.94 14.23 3.09
N ALA A 8 -6.04 14.97 2.87
CA ALA A 8 -6.27 15.69 1.62
C ALA A 8 -5.13 16.68 1.28
N MET A 9 -4.66 17.45 2.27
CA MET A 9 -3.55 18.38 2.08
C MET A 9 -2.24 17.66 1.72
N THR A 10 -1.96 16.53 2.37
CA THR A 10 -0.74 15.75 2.08
C THR A 10 -0.79 15.05 0.73
N GLN A 11 -1.98 14.67 0.23
CA GLN A 11 -2.14 14.22 -1.14
C GLN A 11 -1.79 15.32 -2.14
N GLY A 12 -2.25 16.55 -1.90
CA GLY A 12 -1.93 17.70 -2.75
C GLY A 12 -0.43 17.99 -2.81
N SER A 13 0.24 18.05 -1.65
CA SER A 13 1.67 18.37 -1.61
C SER A 13 2.55 17.25 -2.19
N ILE A 14 2.33 16.00 -1.78
CA ILE A 14 3.10 14.85 -2.26
C ILE A 14 2.81 14.58 -3.74
N GLY A 15 1.54 14.65 -4.15
CA GLY A 15 1.13 14.50 -5.54
C GLY A 15 1.76 15.55 -6.45
N TYR A 16 1.82 16.81 -5.99
CA TYR A 16 2.53 17.88 -6.69
C TYR A 16 4.02 17.57 -6.88
N TRP A 17 4.74 17.20 -5.81
CA TRP A 17 6.17 16.91 -5.90
C TRP A 17 6.47 15.73 -6.83
N LEU A 18 5.69 14.66 -6.73
CA LEU A 18 5.84 13.47 -7.58
C LEU A 18 5.52 13.80 -9.05
N ALA A 19 4.42 14.48 -9.32
CA ALA A 19 4.03 14.86 -10.67
C ALA A 19 5.09 15.75 -11.32
N GLN A 20 5.61 16.74 -10.60
CA GLN A 20 6.66 17.63 -11.08
C GLN A 20 7.97 16.87 -11.36
N ALA A 21 8.40 16.00 -10.43
CA ALA A 21 9.61 15.22 -10.59
C ALA A 21 9.53 14.29 -11.81
N LEU A 22 8.42 13.55 -11.95
CA LEU A 22 8.19 12.66 -13.09
C LEU A 22 8.11 13.44 -14.41
N THR A 23 7.39 14.56 -14.44
CA THR A 23 7.29 15.40 -15.65
C THR A 23 8.65 15.87 -16.13
N ASN A 24 9.48 16.37 -15.20
CA ASN A 24 10.82 16.83 -15.52
C ASN A 24 11.71 15.69 -16.02
N GLU A 25 11.63 14.51 -15.40
CA GLU A 25 12.46 13.36 -15.78
C GLU A 25 12.05 12.76 -17.13
N LEU A 26 10.75 12.61 -17.39
CA LEU A 26 10.26 12.14 -18.69
C LEU A 26 10.64 13.10 -19.82
N LYS A 27 10.53 14.42 -19.58
CA LYS A 27 10.95 15.45 -20.54
C LYS A 27 12.44 15.35 -20.88
N LYS A 28 13.31 15.15 -19.88
CA LYS A 28 14.76 14.96 -20.11
C LYS A 28 15.07 13.73 -20.97
N ARG A 29 14.23 12.70 -20.86
CA ARG A 29 14.35 11.44 -21.64
C ARG A 29 13.63 11.49 -22.99
N GLY A 30 13.00 12.60 -23.34
CA GLY A 30 12.21 12.72 -24.58
C GLY A 30 10.94 11.86 -24.58
N ILE A 31 10.41 11.50 -23.41
CA ILE A 31 9.19 10.70 -23.27
C ILE A 31 8.01 11.64 -23.09
N GLU A 32 7.06 11.60 -24.02
CA GLU A 32 5.82 12.36 -23.93
C GLU A 32 4.72 11.52 -23.26
N LYS A 33 4.39 11.86 -22.00
CA LYS A 33 3.25 11.30 -21.26
C LYS A 33 2.57 12.40 -20.46
N SER A 34 1.26 12.29 -20.34
CA SER A 34 0.51 13.10 -19.38
C SER A 34 0.63 12.51 -17.98
N ILE A 35 0.83 13.36 -16.97
CA ILE A 35 0.87 12.98 -15.56
C ILE A 35 -0.15 13.80 -14.79
N VAL A 36 -0.91 13.17 -13.90
CA VAL A 36 -1.87 13.86 -13.04
C VAL A 36 -1.84 13.32 -11.61
N GLY A 37 -1.81 14.24 -10.64
CA GLY A 37 -2.09 13.93 -9.24
C GLY A 37 -3.57 14.14 -8.96
N LEU A 38 -4.26 13.09 -8.50
CA LEU A 38 -5.67 13.14 -8.16
C LEU A 38 -5.86 13.06 -6.65
N PHE A 39 -6.67 13.98 -6.14
CA PHE A 39 -7.24 13.77 -4.81
C PHE A 39 -8.08 12.48 -4.84
N THR A 40 -7.98 11.67 -3.79
CA THR A 40 -8.59 10.34 -3.74
C THR A 40 -9.30 10.15 -2.41
N GLN A 41 -10.60 9.93 -2.47
CA GLN A 41 -11.44 9.53 -1.34
C GLN A 41 -11.66 8.01 -1.36
N VAL A 42 -11.63 7.41 -0.18
CA VAL A 42 -11.74 5.97 -0.01
C VAL A 42 -12.87 5.67 0.97
N ILE A 43 -13.83 4.89 0.48
CA ILE A 43 -15.01 4.48 1.22
C ILE A 43 -14.58 3.44 2.26
N VAL A 44 -14.99 3.66 3.50
CA VAL A 44 -14.77 2.75 4.63
C VAL A 44 -16.09 2.48 5.36
N SER A 45 -16.16 1.37 6.11
CA SER A 45 -17.34 1.06 6.92
C SER A 45 -17.38 1.95 8.15
N GLU A 46 -18.53 2.55 8.47
CA GLU A 46 -18.72 3.27 9.74
C GLU A 46 -18.58 2.33 10.97
N GLU A 47 -18.85 1.04 10.77
CA GLU A 47 -18.80 0.01 11.81
C GLU A 47 -17.45 -0.74 11.85
N ASP A 48 -16.44 -0.28 11.09
CA ASP A 48 -15.15 -0.95 11.03
C ASP A 48 -14.53 -1.09 12.45
N PRO A 49 -14.11 -2.31 12.86
CA PRO A 49 -13.50 -2.54 14.17
C PRO A 49 -12.28 -1.66 14.47
N GLY A 50 -11.55 -1.20 13.45
CA GLY A 50 -10.42 -0.29 13.55
C GLY A 50 -10.77 1.06 14.18
N PHE A 51 -12.04 1.50 14.15
CA PHE A 51 -12.47 2.68 14.89
C PHE A 51 -12.50 2.47 16.41
N LYS A 52 -12.76 1.24 16.86
CA LYS A 52 -12.76 0.89 18.29
C LYS A 52 -11.35 0.57 18.79
N GLN A 53 -10.45 0.16 17.90
CA GLN A 53 -9.07 -0.19 18.23
C GLN A 53 -8.06 0.52 17.33
N PRO A 54 -7.71 1.79 17.65
CA PRO A 54 -6.68 2.52 16.92
C PRO A 54 -5.31 1.84 16.99
N THR A 55 -4.72 1.58 15.82
CA THR A 55 -3.44 0.86 15.69
C THR A 55 -2.44 1.58 14.80
N LYS A 56 -2.88 2.46 13.89
CA LYS A 56 -2.00 3.07 12.89
C LYS A 56 -1.22 4.23 13.47
N PRO A 57 0.12 4.16 13.54
CA PRO A 57 0.93 5.25 14.09
C PRO A 57 1.08 6.40 13.08
N ILE A 58 0.86 7.63 13.54
CA ILE A 58 0.99 8.87 12.77
C ILE A 58 1.84 9.91 13.51
N GLY A 59 2.31 10.92 12.79
CA GLY A 59 3.09 12.01 13.37
C GLY A 59 4.48 11.59 13.87
N PRO A 60 5.18 12.50 14.57
CA PRO A 60 6.56 12.30 15.03
C PRO A 60 6.65 11.32 16.21
N PHE A 61 7.87 10.86 16.50
CA PHE A 61 8.18 10.13 17.73
C PHE A 61 8.25 11.10 18.93
N MET A 62 7.72 10.64 20.06
CA MET A 62 7.68 11.37 21.33
C MET A 62 8.30 10.55 22.46
N THR A 63 8.75 11.22 23.51
CA THR A 63 9.06 10.55 24.78
C THR A 63 7.77 10.09 25.47
N LYS A 64 7.90 9.18 26.43
CA LYS A 64 6.77 8.73 27.23
C LYS A 64 6.11 9.90 27.98
N GLU A 65 6.89 10.81 28.57
CA GLU A 65 6.33 11.95 29.30
C GLU A 65 5.56 12.91 28.38
N GLN A 66 6.06 13.13 27.16
CA GLN A 66 5.38 13.95 26.15
C GLN A 66 4.03 13.35 25.74
N ALA A 67 4.01 12.05 25.43
CA ALA A 67 2.80 11.33 25.07
C ALA A 67 1.77 11.30 26.22
N GLU A 68 2.21 11.07 27.46
CA GLU A 68 1.35 11.11 28.64
C GLU A 68 0.77 12.50 28.88
N LYS A 69 1.56 13.56 28.68
CA LYS A 69 1.08 14.94 28.79
C LYS A 69 -0.01 15.22 27.74
N GLU A 70 0.18 14.80 26.49
CA GLU A 70 -0.78 15.05 25.41
C GLU A 70 -2.07 14.24 25.55
N THR A 71 -1.97 13.00 26.06
CA THR A 71 -3.14 12.15 26.39
C THR A 71 -4.01 12.77 27.49
N ARG A 72 -3.44 13.58 28.39
CA ARG A 72 -4.23 14.30 29.41
C ARG A 72 -4.92 15.56 28.88
N MET A 73 -4.47 16.09 27.75
CA MET A 73 -4.96 17.34 27.18
C MET A 73 -5.90 17.12 25.98
N THR A 74 -5.90 15.92 25.40
CA THR A 74 -6.62 15.59 24.17
C THR A 74 -7.16 14.16 24.22
N ASP A 75 -8.12 13.82 23.38
CA ASP A 75 -8.62 12.45 23.19
C ASP A 75 -7.68 11.58 22.33
N SER A 76 -6.44 12.03 22.08
CA SER A 76 -5.47 11.30 21.28
C SER A 76 -4.91 10.10 22.04
N ILE A 77 -4.84 8.96 21.37
CA ILE A 77 -4.26 7.73 21.93
C ILE A 77 -2.82 7.62 21.44
N PHE A 78 -1.90 7.26 22.33
CA PHE A 78 -0.49 7.02 22.01
C PHE A 78 -0.10 5.58 22.34
N LYS A 79 0.75 4.99 21.50
CA LYS A 79 1.33 3.65 21.73
C LYS A 79 2.84 3.68 21.49
N GLU A 80 3.53 2.77 22.15
CA GLU A 80 4.95 2.50 21.96
C GLU A 80 5.17 1.85 20.58
N ASP A 81 6.21 2.27 19.86
CA ASP A 81 6.54 1.81 18.51
C ASP A 81 7.94 1.17 18.47
N ALA A 82 8.01 -0.06 18.97
CA ALA A 82 9.14 -0.99 18.81
C ALA A 82 10.50 -0.42 19.26
N GLY A 83 10.54 0.21 20.43
CA GLY A 83 11.72 0.79 21.06
C GLY A 83 12.13 2.17 20.53
N ARG A 84 11.40 2.71 19.54
CA ARG A 84 11.76 3.99 18.88
C ARG A 84 11.10 5.21 19.53
N GLY A 85 10.23 4.99 20.51
CA GLY A 85 9.47 6.01 21.21
C GLY A 85 7.96 5.80 21.12
N TRP A 86 7.21 6.83 21.46
CA TRP A 86 5.75 6.84 21.46
C TRP A 86 5.21 7.61 20.27
N ARG A 87 4.13 7.13 19.65
CA ARG A 87 3.46 7.81 18.53
C ARG A 87 1.96 7.83 18.72
N LYS A 88 1.33 8.89 18.22
CA LYS A 88 -0.13 8.97 18.16
C LYS A 88 -0.64 7.85 17.26
N VAL A 89 -1.64 7.11 17.72
CA VAL A 89 -2.32 6.09 16.93
C VAL A 89 -3.73 6.53 16.58
N VAL A 90 -4.16 6.18 15.37
CA VAL A 90 -5.48 6.50 14.84
C VAL A 90 -6.14 5.25 14.27
N ALA A 91 -7.44 5.35 14.03
CA ALA A 91 -8.21 4.30 13.39
C ALA A 91 -7.65 3.98 12.00
N SER A 92 -7.67 2.70 11.64
CA SER A 92 -7.16 2.17 10.36
C SER A 92 -8.15 1.21 9.72
N PRO A 93 -9.31 1.71 9.29
CA PRO A 93 -10.33 0.88 8.68
C PRO A 93 -9.86 0.32 7.33
N LYS A 94 -10.46 -0.80 6.91
CA LYS A 94 -10.16 -1.40 5.61
C LYS A 94 -10.84 -0.61 4.48
N PRO A 95 -10.17 -0.42 3.33
CA PRO A 95 -10.77 0.22 2.17
C PRO A 95 -11.84 -0.70 1.57
N ILE A 96 -13.04 -0.17 1.35
CA ILE A 96 -14.13 -0.87 0.65
C ILE A 96 -14.06 -0.56 -0.83
N ASP A 97 -13.99 0.73 -1.17
CA ASP A 97 -14.02 1.22 -2.55
C ASP A 97 -13.33 2.60 -2.67
N ILE A 98 -13.06 3.04 -3.89
CA ILE A 98 -12.46 4.35 -4.21
C ILE A 98 -13.48 5.18 -4.97
N VAL A 99 -13.77 6.38 -4.47
CA VAL A 99 -14.81 7.25 -5.06
C VAL A 99 -14.44 7.66 -6.49
N GLU A 100 -13.18 8.03 -6.72
CA GLU A 100 -12.68 8.45 -8.04
C GLU A 100 -12.25 7.28 -8.94
N SER A 101 -12.57 6.04 -8.58
CA SER A 101 -12.19 4.80 -9.29
C SER A 101 -12.41 4.86 -10.80
N LYS A 102 -13.61 5.27 -11.24
CA LYS A 102 -13.97 5.35 -12.67
C LYS A 102 -13.10 6.36 -13.44
N VAL A 103 -12.80 7.50 -12.82
CA VAL A 103 -11.96 8.54 -13.42
C VAL A 103 -10.51 8.06 -13.51
N ILE A 104 -10.00 7.47 -12.43
CA ILE A 104 -8.65 6.90 -12.41
C ILE A 104 -8.51 5.85 -13.52
N LYS A 105 -9.46 4.90 -13.62
CA LYS A 105 -9.45 3.89 -14.67
C LYS A 105 -9.47 4.49 -16.06
N THR A 106 -10.34 5.48 -16.31
CA THR A 106 -10.42 6.16 -17.62
C THR A 106 -9.09 6.80 -18.02
N LEU A 107 -8.40 7.43 -17.07
CA LEU A 107 -7.10 8.06 -17.31
C LEU A 107 -6.00 7.03 -17.58
N VAL A 108 -5.95 5.95 -16.80
CA VAL A 108 -5.01 4.84 -17.01
C VAL A 108 -5.24 4.20 -18.38
N ASP A 109 -6.49 3.90 -18.74
CA ASP A 109 -6.87 3.34 -20.04
C ASP A 109 -6.55 4.31 -21.21
N SER A 110 -6.41 5.60 -20.92
CA SER A 110 -6.00 6.66 -21.87
C SER A 110 -4.48 6.95 -21.83
N ASP A 111 -3.69 6.05 -21.26
CA ASP A 111 -2.22 6.12 -21.23
C ASP A 111 -1.65 7.32 -20.43
N VAL A 112 -2.42 7.79 -19.42
CA VAL A 112 -2.02 8.82 -18.47
C VAL A 112 -1.39 8.18 -17.23
N ILE A 113 -0.26 8.72 -16.77
CA ILE A 113 0.34 8.34 -15.50
C ILE A 113 -0.44 9.02 -14.37
N VAL A 114 -1.13 8.21 -13.56
CA VAL A 114 -1.98 8.69 -12.47
C VAL A 114 -1.29 8.49 -11.12
N ILE A 115 -1.18 9.55 -10.34
CA ILE A 115 -0.77 9.51 -8.93
C ILE A 115 -2.05 9.63 -8.09
N ALA A 116 -2.44 8.55 -7.41
CA ALA A 116 -3.66 8.47 -6.61
C ALA A 116 -3.42 7.76 -5.27
N GLY A 117 -4.41 7.78 -4.38
CA GLY A 117 -4.38 7.03 -3.12
C GLY A 117 -3.33 7.51 -2.12
N GLY A 118 -2.85 8.76 -2.25
CA GLY A 118 -1.80 9.30 -1.38
C GLY A 118 -2.18 9.19 0.10
N GLY A 119 -1.27 8.65 0.91
CA GLY A 119 -1.50 8.39 2.34
C GLY A 119 -2.53 7.30 2.65
N GLY A 120 -2.98 6.53 1.65
CA GLY A 120 -4.06 5.55 1.77
C GLY A 120 -5.43 6.06 1.33
N GLY A 121 -5.54 7.33 0.93
CA GLY A 121 -6.82 7.96 0.57
C GLY A 121 -7.49 8.68 1.73
N ILE A 122 -8.34 9.66 1.42
CA ILE A 122 -9.13 10.41 2.40
C ILE A 122 -10.28 9.50 2.86
N PRO A 123 -10.37 9.12 4.14
CA PRO A 123 -11.43 8.22 4.60
C PRO A 123 -12.78 8.91 4.58
N VAL A 124 -13.73 8.30 3.90
CA VAL A 124 -15.14 8.75 3.85
C VAL A 124 -16.07 7.58 4.15
N ILE A 125 -17.21 7.87 4.76
CA ILE A 125 -18.32 6.93 4.89
C ILE A 125 -19.45 7.34 3.96
N GLN A 126 -20.19 6.36 3.45
CA GLN A 126 -21.42 6.60 2.70
C GLN A 126 -22.60 6.70 3.67
N THR A 127 -23.31 7.82 3.62
CA THR A 127 -24.54 8.06 4.39
C THR A 127 -25.73 8.21 3.44
N GLY A 128 -26.95 8.32 3.99
CA GLY A 128 -28.15 8.61 3.20
C GLY A 128 -28.13 9.97 2.50
N GLU A 129 -27.33 10.92 3.00
CA GLU A 129 -27.19 12.28 2.46
C GLU A 129 -25.98 12.43 1.52
N GLY A 130 -25.14 11.40 1.40
CA GLY A 130 -23.91 11.43 0.60
C GLY A 130 -22.68 11.03 1.39
N LEU A 131 -21.51 11.46 0.91
CA LEU A 131 -20.22 11.17 1.53
C LEU A 131 -19.93 12.09 2.71
N ARG A 132 -19.42 11.52 3.80
CA ARG A 132 -18.98 12.27 4.98
C ARG A 132 -17.55 11.86 5.35
N GLY A 133 -16.67 12.84 5.52
CA GLY A 133 -15.31 12.62 6.00
C GLY A 133 -15.29 11.96 7.38
N LYS A 134 -14.31 11.07 7.59
CA LYS A 134 -14.14 10.35 8.85
C LYS A 134 -12.68 10.37 9.26
N GLU A 135 -12.42 10.76 10.51
CA GLU A 135 -11.04 10.84 11.02
C GLU A 135 -10.44 9.44 11.21
N ALA A 136 -9.64 9.03 10.23
CA ALA A 136 -8.87 7.79 10.22
C ALA A 136 -7.67 7.94 9.26
N VAL A 137 -6.79 6.94 9.26
CA VAL A 137 -5.77 6.78 8.21
C VAL A 137 -5.85 5.35 7.72
N ILE A 138 -6.21 5.20 6.46
CA ILE A 138 -6.27 3.89 5.80
C ILE A 138 -4.85 3.40 5.53
N ASP A 139 -4.63 2.10 5.64
CA ASP A 139 -3.32 1.55 5.29
C ASP A 139 -3.09 1.66 3.77
N LYS A 140 -1.99 2.30 3.40
CA LYS A 140 -1.63 2.57 2.00
C LYS A 140 -1.46 1.30 1.17
N ASP A 141 -1.02 0.19 1.76
CA ASP A 141 -0.77 -1.05 1.03
C ASP A 141 -2.13 -1.68 0.64
N PHE A 142 -3.11 -1.69 1.56
CA PHE A 142 -4.50 -2.10 1.25
C PHE A 142 -5.21 -1.13 0.29
N ALA A 143 -4.99 0.18 0.43
CA ALA A 143 -5.56 1.14 -0.52
C ALA A 143 -4.99 0.94 -1.94
N SER A 144 -3.69 0.62 -2.04
CA SER A 144 -3.03 0.33 -3.31
C SER A 144 -3.51 -1.00 -3.89
N GLU A 145 -3.74 -2.02 -3.06
CA GLU A 145 -4.37 -3.27 -3.48
C GLU A 145 -5.76 -3.02 -4.06
N LYS A 146 -6.62 -2.28 -3.35
CA LYS A 146 -7.97 -1.95 -3.81
C LYS A 146 -7.93 -1.16 -5.12
N LEU A 147 -7.00 -0.23 -5.26
CA LEU A 147 -6.82 0.50 -6.51
C LEU A 147 -6.38 -0.42 -7.66
N ALA A 148 -5.43 -1.32 -7.41
CA ALA A 148 -4.93 -2.28 -8.39
C ALA A 148 -6.03 -3.25 -8.85
N GLU A 149 -6.91 -3.67 -7.94
CA GLU A 149 -8.13 -4.43 -8.26
C GLU A 149 -9.03 -3.62 -9.22
N ILE A 150 -9.36 -2.38 -8.86
CA ILE A 150 -10.27 -1.50 -9.61
C ILE A 150 -9.79 -1.21 -11.05
N ILE A 151 -8.50 -0.96 -11.22
CA ILE A 151 -7.92 -0.63 -12.54
C ILE A 151 -7.59 -1.87 -13.37
N ASP A 152 -7.90 -3.06 -12.86
CA ASP A 152 -7.58 -4.35 -13.48
C ASP A 152 -6.06 -4.53 -13.70
N ALA A 153 -5.22 -4.09 -12.75
CA ALA A 153 -3.76 -4.19 -12.86
C ALA A 153 -3.28 -5.63 -13.01
N ASN A 154 -2.22 -5.85 -13.80
CA ASN A 154 -1.56 -7.15 -13.94
C ASN A 154 -0.48 -7.37 -12.88
N GLU A 155 0.00 -6.29 -12.26
CA GLU A 155 1.05 -6.32 -11.26
C GLU A 155 0.81 -5.26 -10.18
N LEU A 156 1.03 -5.65 -8.92
CA LEU A 156 1.06 -4.74 -7.78
C LEU A 156 2.49 -4.72 -7.21
N ILE A 157 3.15 -3.57 -7.23
CA ILE A 157 4.51 -3.41 -6.68
C ILE A 157 4.44 -2.57 -5.40
N ILE A 158 4.81 -3.17 -4.27
CA ILE A 158 4.93 -2.51 -2.97
C ILE A 158 6.40 -2.23 -2.68
N LEU A 159 6.75 -0.96 -2.67
CA LEU A 159 8.11 -0.49 -2.36
C LEU A 159 8.30 -0.29 -0.84
N THR A 160 9.38 -0.86 -0.30
CA THR A 160 9.73 -0.85 1.12
C THR A 160 11.25 -0.67 1.34
N GLY A 161 11.71 -0.69 2.59
CA GLY A 161 13.13 -0.51 2.93
C GLY A 161 14.00 -1.76 2.82
N VAL A 162 13.47 -2.87 2.29
CA VAL A 162 14.18 -4.15 2.18
C VAL A 162 13.98 -4.76 0.80
N ALA A 163 15.01 -5.43 0.28
CA ALA A 163 14.97 -6.04 -1.06
C ALA A 163 13.97 -7.20 -1.14
N ASN A 164 13.85 -7.98 -0.06
CA ASN A 164 13.00 -9.16 0.03
C ASN A 164 12.29 -9.21 1.39
N VAL A 165 11.10 -9.80 1.41
CA VAL A 165 10.44 -10.30 2.61
C VAL A 165 11.26 -11.47 3.15
N ALA A 166 11.42 -11.57 4.46
CA ALA A 166 12.12 -12.66 5.12
C ALA A 166 11.21 -13.37 6.13
N VAL A 167 11.45 -14.67 6.32
CA VAL A 167 10.92 -15.47 7.43
C VAL A 167 12.04 -15.79 8.41
N HIS A 168 11.70 -16.14 9.64
CA HIS A 168 12.63 -16.34 10.76
C HIS A 168 13.52 -15.11 10.97
N PHE A 169 12.90 -13.93 10.88
CA PHE A 169 13.59 -12.64 10.92
C PHE A 169 14.39 -12.46 12.22
N ASN A 170 15.60 -11.90 12.12
CA ASN A 170 16.54 -11.72 13.24
C ASN A 170 16.98 -13.03 13.95
N THR A 171 16.91 -14.17 13.24
CA THR A 171 17.45 -15.45 13.73
C THR A 171 18.54 -15.99 12.79
N PRO A 172 19.37 -16.94 13.24
CA PRO A 172 20.31 -17.64 12.35
C PRO A 172 19.65 -18.40 11.19
N GLN A 173 18.33 -18.66 11.27
CA GLN A 173 17.54 -19.35 10.25
C GLN A 173 16.87 -18.38 9.27
N GLN A 174 17.15 -17.07 9.36
CA GLN A 174 16.53 -16.06 8.49
C GLN A 174 16.67 -16.44 7.02
N LYS A 175 15.54 -16.43 6.31
CA LYS A 175 15.47 -16.81 4.90
C LYS A 175 14.69 -15.77 4.11
N GLU A 176 15.30 -15.24 3.07
CA GLU A 176 14.64 -14.36 2.13
C GLU A 176 13.70 -15.13 1.19
N LEU A 177 12.49 -14.62 1.04
CA LEU A 177 11.49 -15.13 0.11
C LEU A 177 11.72 -14.48 -1.25
N LYS A 178 11.99 -15.32 -2.27
CA LYS A 178 12.13 -14.88 -3.66
C LYS A 178 10.81 -15.06 -4.40
N LYS A 179 10.59 -16.21 -5.04
CA LYS A 179 9.28 -16.57 -5.61
C LYS A 179 8.52 -17.42 -4.61
N ILE A 180 7.29 -17.03 -4.27
CA ILE A 180 6.45 -17.77 -3.32
C ILE A 180 4.99 -17.76 -3.76
N ASP A 181 4.33 -18.92 -3.66
CA ASP A 181 2.89 -19.05 -3.89
C ASP A 181 2.08 -18.54 -2.69
N ILE A 182 0.82 -18.17 -2.96
CA ILE A 182 -0.07 -17.63 -1.93
C ILE A 182 -0.31 -18.63 -0.79
N GLU A 183 -0.41 -19.93 -1.06
CA GLU A 183 -0.70 -20.96 -0.05
C GLU A 183 0.46 -21.12 0.95
N THR A 184 1.70 -21.06 0.47
CA THR A 184 2.90 -21.12 1.32
C THR A 184 3.08 -19.82 2.09
N LEU A 185 2.85 -18.67 1.45
CA LEU A 185 2.95 -17.37 2.11
C LEU A 185 1.90 -17.20 3.21
N GLU A 186 0.68 -17.72 3.03
CA GLU A 186 -0.36 -17.76 4.05
C GLU A 186 0.06 -18.54 5.28
N LYS A 187 0.70 -19.70 5.12
CA LYS A 187 1.20 -20.48 6.26
C LYS A 187 2.21 -19.70 7.09
N TYR A 188 3.13 -18.99 6.44
CA TYR A 188 4.08 -18.12 7.16
C TYR A 188 3.37 -16.97 7.88
N LYS A 189 2.36 -16.37 7.23
CA LYS A 189 1.54 -15.33 7.85
C LYS A 189 0.81 -15.86 9.09
N ASP A 190 0.16 -17.02 8.99
CA ASP A 190 -0.61 -17.62 10.08
C ASP A 190 0.29 -18.10 11.24
N ASN A 191 1.54 -18.45 10.93
CA ASN A 191 2.58 -18.74 11.93
C ASN A 191 3.17 -17.48 12.59
N GLY A 192 2.72 -16.28 12.23
CA GLY A 192 3.16 -15.03 12.85
C GLY A 192 4.55 -14.55 12.44
N GLU A 193 5.05 -14.97 11.27
CA GLU A 193 6.40 -14.61 10.77
C GLU A 193 6.55 -13.13 10.41
N PHE A 194 5.45 -12.39 10.24
CA PHE A 194 5.44 -11.00 9.77
C PHE A 194 4.95 -10.02 10.83
N ALA A 195 5.71 -8.94 11.04
CA ALA A 195 5.38 -7.94 12.06
C ALA A 195 4.15 -7.09 11.70
N PRO A 196 3.17 -6.91 12.61
CA PRO A 196 1.89 -6.22 12.34
C PRO A 196 2.00 -4.74 11.99
N GLY A 197 3.07 -4.07 12.42
CA GLY A 197 3.28 -2.63 12.17
C GLY A 197 4.04 -2.30 10.88
N SER A 198 4.50 -3.31 10.12
CA SER A 198 5.38 -3.08 8.97
C SER A 198 5.15 -4.07 7.82
N MET A 199 5.57 -5.32 7.98
CA MET A 199 5.60 -6.29 6.89
C MET A 199 4.27 -7.01 6.71
N LEU A 200 3.53 -7.27 7.78
CA LEU A 200 2.26 -8.00 7.71
C LEU A 200 1.23 -7.33 6.80
N PRO A 201 0.95 -6.00 6.90
CA PRO A 201 -0.02 -5.36 6.00
C PRO A 201 0.38 -5.46 4.52
N LYS A 202 1.69 -5.47 4.21
CA LYS A 202 2.21 -5.64 2.84
C LYS A 202 1.93 -7.03 2.31
N VAL A 203 2.21 -8.04 3.14
CA VAL A 203 1.95 -9.43 2.82
C VAL A 203 0.46 -9.67 2.64
N GLU A 204 -0.37 -9.14 3.54
CA GLU A 204 -1.83 -9.27 3.46
C GLU A 204 -2.40 -8.61 2.20
N ALA A 205 -1.99 -7.37 1.89
CA ALA A 205 -2.39 -6.68 0.66
C ALA A 205 -1.94 -7.45 -0.59
N ALA A 206 -0.70 -7.94 -0.63
CA ALA A 206 -0.21 -8.74 -1.76
C ALA A 206 -0.96 -10.07 -1.93
N LEU A 207 -1.26 -10.76 -0.82
CA LEU A 207 -2.08 -11.98 -0.83
C LEU A 207 -3.50 -11.68 -1.34
N GLU A 208 -4.13 -10.62 -0.85
CA GLU A 208 -5.49 -10.23 -1.24
C GLU A 208 -5.56 -9.92 -2.74
N PHE A 209 -4.59 -9.15 -3.27
CA PHE A 209 -4.49 -8.85 -4.69
C PHE A 209 -4.43 -10.13 -5.55
N VAL A 210 -3.50 -11.03 -5.24
CA VAL A 210 -3.26 -12.23 -6.04
C VAL A 210 -4.41 -13.24 -5.93
N LYS A 211 -5.09 -13.31 -4.78
CA LYS A 211 -6.31 -14.12 -4.62
C LYS A 211 -7.45 -13.63 -5.51
N LYS A 212 -7.67 -12.32 -5.56
CA LYS A 212 -8.70 -11.72 -6.44
C LYS A 212 -8.31 -11.79 -7.90
N LYS A 213 -7.01 -11.77 -8.21
CA LYS A 213 -6.45 -11.83 -9.56
C LYS A 213 -5.41 -12.95 -9.70
N PRO A 214 -5.83 -14.22 -9.86
CA PRO A 214 -4.90 -15.36 -9.95
C PRO A 214 -3.87 -15.27 -11.09
N ASN A 215 -4.23 -14.58 -12.18
CA ASN A 215 -3.36 -14.38 -13.34
C ASN A 215 -2.36 -13.21 -13.17
N ALA A 216 -2.52 -12.38 -12.13
CA ALA A 216 -1.63 -11.29 -11.79
C ALA A 216 -0.53 -11.74 -10.81
N ARG A 217 0.43 -10.85 -10.52
CA ARG A 217 1.44 -11.06 -9.48
C ARG A 217 1.59 -9.84 -8.59
N ALA A 218 1.94 -10.06 -7.32
CA ALA A 218 2.36 -8.99 -6.43
C ALA A 218 3.87 -9.08 -6.19
N VAL A 219 4.53 -7.93 -6.00
CA VAL A 219 5.95 -7.84 -5.71
C VAL A 219 6.16 -6.95 -4.51
N ILE A 220 6.93 -7.43 -3.53
CA ILE A 220 7.41 -6.63 -2.40
C ILE A 220 8.93 -6.52 -2.52
N THR A 221 9.44 -5.28 -2.66
CA THR A 221 10.88 -5.05 -2.80
C THR A 221 11.27 -3.62 -2.42
N SER A 222 12.56 -3.26 -2.53
CA SER A 222 13.02 -1.90 -2.27
C SER A 222 13.12 -1.05 -3.52
N LEU A 223 13.12 0.28 -3.34
CA LEU A 223 13.26 1.22 -4.46
C LEU A 223 14.57 1.00 -5.21
N GLU A 224 15.66 0.74 -4.49
CA GLU A 224 17.00 0.47 -5.04
C GLU A 224 17.06 -0.83 -5.85
N ASN A 225 16.13 -1.76 -5.58
CA ASN A 225 16.07 -3.05 -6.22
C ASN A 225 15.18 -3.05 -7.49
N LEU A 226 14.54 -1.92 -7.84
CA LEU A 226 13.64 -1.84 -9.00
C LEU A 226 14.33 -2.21 -10.33
N ASP A 227 15.57 -1.78 -10.55
CA ASP A 227 16.30 -2.13 -11.78
C ASP A 227 16.54 -3.65 -11.88
N LYS A 228 16.85 -4.30 -10.75
CA LYS A 228 17.02 -5.75 -10.67
C LYS A 228 15.68 -6.50 -10.78
N LEU A 229 14.59 -5.94 -10.26
CA LEU A 229 13.25 -6.49 -10.47
C LEU A 229 12.95 -6.55 -11.97
N LEU A 230 13.19 -5.46 -12.71
CA LEU A 230 12.90 -5.38 -14.14
C LEU A 230 13.77 -6.32 -14.99
N LYS A 231 15.06 -6.46 -14.65
CA LYS A 231 16.02 -7.27 -15.43
C LYS A 231 16.04 -8.75 -15.06
N GLU A 232 15.92 -9.05 -13.76
CA GLU A 232 16.23 -10.38 -13.20
C GLU A 232 15.05 -10.99 -12.43
N ASN A 233 13.91 -10.30 -12.34
CA ASN A 233 12.79 -10.69 -11.46
C ASN A 233 13.24 -10.84 -9.99
N ALA A 234 14.11 -9.94 -9.52
CA ALA A 234 14.55 -9.88 -8.13
C ALA A 234 13.49 -9.24 -7.21
N GLY A 235 13.50 -9.62 -5.92
CA GLY A 235 12.50 -9.23 -4.92
C GLY A 235 11.61 -10.40 -4.50
N THR A 236 10.60 -10.14 -3.66
CA THR A 236 9.61 -11.15 -3.27
C THR A 236 8.44 -11.12 -4.23
N ILE A 237 8.37 -12.09 -5.14
CA ILE A 237 7.32 -12.25 -6.14
C ILE A 237 6.31 -13.27 -5.63
N ILE A 238 5.06 -12.80 -5.50
CA ILE A 238 3.93 -13.53 -4.96
C ILE A 238 2.97 -13.82 -6.10
N TYR A 239 2.59 -15.09 -6.26
CA TYR A 239 1.78 -15.56 -7.38
C TYR A 239 0.77 -16.63 -6.94
N SER A 240 -0.29 -16.83 -7.71
CA SER A 240 -1.23 -17.93 -7.48
C SER A 240 -0.67 -19.23 -8.03
N SER A 241 -0.83 -20.34 -7.31
CA SER A 241 -0.48 -21.68 -7.80
C SER A 241 -1.21 -22.05 -9.10
N GLN A 242 -2.40 -21.48 -9.35
CA GLN A 242 -3.15 -21.66 -10.60
C GLN A 242 -2.43 -21.10 -11.84
N ASN A 243 -1.53 -20.13 -11.65
CA ASN A 243 -0.75 -19.50 -12.71
C ASN A 243 0.39 -20.43 -13.23
N LEU A 244 0.87 -21.37 -12.40
CA LEU A 244 1.87 -22.36 -12.80
C LEU A 244 1.29 -23.41 -13.76
N GLU A 245 0.03 -23.81 -13.59
CA GLU A 245 -0.61 -24.79 -14.49
C GLU A 245 -0.85 -24.20 -15.89
N GLN A 246 -1.18 -22.91 -16.00
CA GLN A 246 -1.34 -22.23 -17.30
C GLN A 246 -0.01 -21.93 -18.02
N LYS A 247 1.12 -21.85 -17.30
CA LYS A 247 2.44 -21.60 -17.90
C LYS A 247 3.15 -22.83 -18.46
N SER A 248 2.61 -24.04 -18.29
CA SER A 248 3.07 -25.23 -19.02
C SER A 248 2.87 -25.11 -20.54
N HIS A 249 2.13 -24.09 -21.02
CA HIS A 249 1.93 -23.76 -22.43
C HIS A 249 2.52 -22.41 -22.88
N LEU A 250 3.29 -21.71 -22.03
CA LEU A 250 3.81 -20.35 -22.33
C LEU A 250 5.32 -20.24 -22.11
N VAL A 251 6.08 -21.14 -22.73
CA VAL A 251 7.55 -21.00 -22.88
C VAL A 251 7.92 -19.91 -23.92
N ASP A 252 6.96 -19.36 -24.68
CA ASP A 252 7.27 -18.60 -25.91
C ASP A 252 7.12 -17.06 -25.89
N ILE A 253 7.01 -16.39 -24.74
CA ILE A 253 6.81 -14.90 -24.72
C ILE A 253 7.97 -14.11 -24.07
N LEU A 254 9.20 -14.65 -24.00
CA LEU A 254 10.36 -13.87 -23.53
C LEU A 254 11.61 -13.94 -24.41
N THR A 255 11.43 -14.18 -25.71
CA THR A 255 12.43 -13.81 -26.72
C THR A 255 11.80 -12.81 -27.68
N TYR A 256 12.03 -11.52 -27.42
CA TYR A 256 12.07 -10.54 -28.51
C TYR A 256 13.41 -9.82 -28.43
N GLU A 257 14.13 -9.94 -29.54
CA GLU A 257 15.31 -9.18 -29.95
C GLU A 257 15.04 -7.67 -29.99
#